data_AF-A0A7C2E9L5-F1
#
_entry.id   AF-A0A7C2E9L5-F1
#
_cell.length_a   1.000
_cell.length_b   1.000
_cell.length_c   1.000
_cell.angle_alpha   90.00
_cell.angle_beta   90.00
_cell.angle_gamma   90.00
#
_symmetry.space_group_name_H-M   'P 1'
#
loop_
_entity.id
_entity.type
_entity.pdbx_description
1 polymer ?
#
loop_
_entity_poly.entity_id
_entity_poly.type
_entity_poly.pdbx_seq_one_letter_code
_entity_poly.pdbx_strand_id
1 'polypeptide(L)' 'FSKEFQRNHWGGSTGEIFTIYSVVNSLARLDGIQKVQFLLEGKKMETLAGHMDLTGPLAPRWDMVKGEQR' A
#
# COMPACT_ATOMS: atom_id res chain seq x y z
N PHE A 1 7.42 -1.54 -7.69
CA PHE A 1 7.04 -2.95 -7.89
C PHE A 1 7.08 -3.30 -9.36
N SER A 2 7.29 -4.59 -9.68
CA SER A 2 7.19 -5.09 -11.05
C SER A 2 5.73 -5.45 -11.41
N LYS A 3 5.44 -5.72 -12.70
CA LYS A 3 4.09 -6.11 -13.18
C LYS A 3 3.50 -7.32 -12.45
N GLU A 4 4.32 -8.24 -11.95
CA GLU A 4 3.87 -9.42 -11.21
C GLU A 4 3.14 -9.06 -9.92
N PHE A 5 3.47 -7.93 -9.30
CA PHE A 5 2.79 -7.45 -8.09
C PHE A 5 1.28 -7.28 -8.33
N GLN A 6 0.90 -6.79 -9.51
CA GLN A 6 -0.49 -6.64 -9.91
C GLN A 6 -1.05 -7.94 -10.50
N ARG A 7 -0.35 -8.54 -11.46
CA ARG A 7 -0.85 -9.70 -12.22
C ARG A 7 -1.14 -10.92 -11.36
N ASN A 8 -0.34 -11.15 -10.32
CA ASN A 8 -0.45 -12.33 -9.47
C ASN A 8 -1.23 -12.08 -8.17
N HIS A 9 -1.74 -10.86 -7.97
CA HIS A 9 -2.55 -10.56 -6.80
C HIS A 9 -3.90 -11.27 -6.92
N TRP A 10 -4.33 -11.97 -5.87
CA TRP A 10 -5.59 -12.73 -5.84
C TRP A 10 -6.86 -11.85 -5.86
N GLY A 11 -6.68 -10.53 -5.72
CA GLY A 11 -7.74 -9.53 -5.84
C GLY A 11 -8.60 -9.36 -4.57
N GLY A 12 -9.76 -8.74 -4.76
CA GLY A 12 -10.73 -8.43 -3.69
C GLY A 12 -10.34 -7.21 -2.87
N SER A 13 -11.35 -6.47 -2.41
CA SER A 13 -11.18 -5.19 -1.68
C SER A 13 -10.36 -5.36 -0.41
N THR A 14 -10.72 -6.32 0.42
CA THR A 14 -10.00 -6.63 1.66
C THR A 14 -8.55 -7.03 1.38
N GLY A 15 -8.32 -7.91 0.40
CA GLY A 15 -6.99 -8.36 0.02
C GLY A 15 -6.10 -7.19 -0.43
N GLU A 16 -6.62 -6.33 -1.30
CA GLU A 16 -5.92 -5.14 -1.76
C GLU A 16 -5.56 -4.20 -0.61
N ILE A 17 -6.53 -3.86 0.25
CA ILE A 17 -6.33 -2.97 1.39
C ILE A 17 -5.22 -3.51 2.31
N PHE A 18 -5.26 -4.79 2.65
CA PHE A 18 -4.25 -5.41 3.53
C PHE A 18 -2.87 -5.46 2.87
N THR A 19 -2.77 -5.84 1.59
CA THR A 19 -1.50 -5.84 0.86
C THR A 19 -0.87 -4.44 0.87
N ILE A 20 -1.64 -3.42 0.52
CA ILE A 20 -1.14 -2.04 0.46
C ILE A 20 -0.71 -1.54 1.84
N TYR A 21 -1.58 -1.62 2.85
CA TYR A 21 -1.23 -1.09 4.17
C TYR A 21 -0.18 -1.93 4.91
N SER A 22 0.02 -3.21 4.58
CA SER A 22 1.16 -3.98 5.10
C SER A 22 2.50 -3.34 4.72
N VAL A 23 2.62 -2.83 3.49
CA VAL A 23 3.81 -2.16 2.98
C VAL A 23 3.90 -0.74 3.55
N VAL A 24 2.81 0.04 3.47
CA VAL A 24 2.79 1.43 3.96
C VAL A 24 3.18 1.49 5.44
N ASN A 25 2.51 0.68 6.29
CA ASN A 25 2.75 0.69 7.73
C ASN A 25 4.14 0.17 8.10
N SER A 26 4.66 -0.82 7.37
CA SER A 26 6.01 -1.34 7.61
C SER A 26 7.09 -0.30 7.31
N LEU A 27 6.97 0.42 6.19
CA LEU A 27 7.95 1.44 5.78
C LEU A 27 7.82 2.70 6.64
N ALA A 28 6.62 3.12 7.01
CA ALA A 28 6.39 4.31 7.82
C ALA A 28 6.88 4.19 9.28
N ARG A 29 7.38 3.01 9.69
CA ARG A 29 8.11 2.84 10.96
C ARG A 29 9.57 3.28 10.89
N LEU A 30 10.12 3.43 9.69
CA LEU A 30 11.48 3.94 9.51
C LEU A 30 11.47 5.45 9.71
N ASP A 31 12.46 5.95 10.44
CA ASP A 31 12.59 7.38 10.70
C ASP A 31 12.67 8.19 9.40
N GLY A 32 11.88 9.26 9.34
CA GLY A 32 11.79 10.14 8.17
C GLY A 32 10.78 9.73 7.10
N ILE A 33 10.14 8.55 7.19
CA ILE A 33 9.12 8.12 6.23
C ILE A 33 7.71 8.46 6.74
N GLN A 34 7.07 9.47 6.12
CA GLN A 34 5.71 9.90 6.47
C GLN A 34 4.62 9.29 5.59
N LYS A 35 4.95 9.00 4.32
CA LYS A 35 4.03 8.45 3.32
C LYS A 35 4.77 7.57 2.32
N VAL A 36 4.05 6.66 1.67
CA VAL A 36 4.60 5.73 0.67
C VAL A 36 3.85 5.87 -0.65
N GLN A 37 4.59 6.07 -1.75
CA GLN A 37 4.04 6.08 -3.11
C GLN A 37 4.31 4.72 -3.77
N PHE A 38 3.26 4.09 -4.27
CA PHE A 38 3.39 2.89 -5.10
C PHE A 38 3.67 3.27 -6.55
N LEU A 39 4.61 2.55 -7.14
CA LEU A 39 4.92 2.62 -8.56
C LEU A 39 4.96 1.21 -9.13
N LEU A 40 4.36 1.03 -10.32
CA LEU A 40 4.43 -0.19 -11.12
C LEU A 40 5.31 0.07 -12.33
N GLU A 41 6.43 -0.66 -12.47
CA GLU A 41 7.42 -0.42 -13.52
C GLU A 41 7.90 1.05 -13.55
N GLY A 42 8.09 1.63 -12.36
CA GLY A 42 8.52 3.02 -12.20
C GLY A 42 7.45 4.08 -12.49
N LYS A 43 6.23 3.69 -12.88
CA LYS A 43 5.12 4.61 -13.18
C LYS A 43 4.07 4.59 -12.07
N LYS A 44 3.38 5.71 -11.87
CA LYS A 44 2.20 5.76 -11.00
C LYS A 44 1.16 4.75 -11.48
N MET A 45 0.47 4.12 -10.54
CA MET A 45 -0.62 3.19 -10.82
C MET A 45 -1.90 3.68 -10.15
N GLU A 46 -3.05 3.41 -10.75
CA GLU A 46 -4.33 3.83 -10.20
C GLU A 46 -4.79 2.93 -9.05
N THR A 47 -4.60 1.62 -9.19
CA THR A 47 -5.09 0.61 -8.24
C THR A 47 -4.35 -0.71 -8.42
N LEU A 48 -4.27 -1.51 -7.35
CA LEU A 48 -3.70 -2.85 -7.41
C LEU A 48 -4.72 -3.87 -7.92
N ALA A 49 -5.97 -3.80 -7.46
CA ALA A 49 -7.01 -4.78 -7.81
C ALA A 49 -8.40 -4.17 -8.05
N GLY A 50 -8.53 -2.84 -8.12
CA GLY A 50 -9.75 -2.13 -8.46
C GLY A 50 -10.45 -1.40 -7.31
N HIS A 51 -9.92 -1.44 -6.09
CA HIS A 51 -10.63 -0.99 -4.88
C HIS A 51 -9.95 0.14 -4.10
N MET A 52 -8.68 0.44 -4.37
CA MET A 52 -7.93 1.51 -3.70
C MET A 52 -7.25 2.42 -4.70
N ASP A 53 -7.39 3.74 -4.50
CA ASP A 53 -6.63 4.75 -5.22
C ASP A 53 -5.17 4.77 -4.75
N LEU A 54 -4.25 4.53 -5.69
CA LEU A 54 -2.80 4.51 -5.51
C LEU A 54 -2.08 5.60 -6.32
N THR A 55 -2.82 6.55 -6.90
CA THR A 55 -2.25 7.63 -7.74
C THR A 55 -1.39 8.62 -6.96
N GLY A 56 -1.57 8.66 -5.63
CA GLY A 56 -0.82 9.50 -4.69
C GLY A 56 -0.18 8.72 -3.54
N PRO A 57 0.67 9.38 -2.74
CA PRO A 57 1.33 8.75 -1.61
C PRO A 57 0.36 8.55 -0.45
N LEU A 58 0.39 7.36 0.15
CA LEU A 58 -0.48 6.98 1.26
C LEU A 58 0.21 7.20 2.60
N ALA A 59 -0.52 7.79 3.55
CA ALA A 59 -0.12 7.83 4.96
C ALA A 59 -0.42 6.48 5.64
N PRO A 60 0.33 6.10 6.69
CA PRO A 60 0.04 4.87 7.43
C PRO A 60 -1.33 4.89 8.10
N ARG A 61 -1.90 3.69 8.26
CA ARG A 61 -3.17 3.41 8.96
C ARG A 61 -2.86 2.59 10.20
N TRP A 62 -2.52 3.28 11.29
CA TRP A 62 -2.12 2.64 12.55
C TRP A 62 -3.28 1.92 13.23
N ASP A 63 -4.53 2.34 12.98
CA ASP A 63 -5.75 1.64 13.41
C ASP A 63 -5.82 0.17 12.96
N MET A 64 -5.10 -0.18 11.88
CA MET A 64 -5.00 -1.55 11.35
C MET A 64 -3.90 -2.39 12.02
N VAL A 65 -3.08 -1.80 12.89
CA VAL A 65 -1.93 -2.43 13.53
C VAL A 65 -2.22 -2.62 15.02
N LYS A 66 -2.28 -3.88 15.46
CA LYS A 66 -2.51 -4.18 16.87
C LYS A 66 -1.42 -3.55 17.74
N GLY A 67 -1.84 -2.74 18.72
CA GLY A 67 -0.94 -2.10 19.68
C GLY A 67 -0.35 -0.77 19.22
N GLU A 68 -0.70 -0.27 18.03
CA GLU A 68 -0.32 1.08 17.58
C GLU A 68 -1.57 1.94 17.37
N GLN A 69 -2.04 2.59 18.42
CA GLN A 69 -2.97 3.72 18.30
C GLN A 69 -2.15 4.98 18.64
N ARG A 70 -1.61 5.62 17.60
CA ARG A 70 -0.90 6.90 17.69
C ARG A 70 -1.80 8.03 17.24
#